data_AF-A0A7Y2I6F6-F1
#
_entry.id   AF-A0A7Y2I6F6-F1
#
_cell.length_a   1.000
_cell.length_b   1.000
_cell.length_c   1.000
_cell.angle_alpha   90.00
_cell.angle_beta   90.00
_cell.angle_gamma   90.00
#
_symmetry.space_group_name_H-M   'P 1'
#
loop_
_entity.id
_entity.type
_entity.pdbx_description
1 polymer ?
#
loop_
_entity_poly.entity_id
_entity_poly.type
_entity_poly.pdbx_seq_one_letter_code
_entity_poly.pdbx_strand_id
1 'polypeptide(L)' 'MSDQQHCPGFESNKSLSEVIVKCPECGKEQDIFSDELGKQIKCKGCSSLFDSTANKVE' A
#
# COMPACT_ATOMS: atom_id res chain seq x y z
N MET A 1 -8.65 -35.41 -0.64
CA MET A 1 -7.19 -35.27 -0.41
C MET A 1 -6.58 -35.23 -1.80
N SER A 2 -6.15 -34.09 -2.34
CA SER A 2 -5.25 -33.11 -1.72
C SER A 2 -5.70 -31.69 -2.02
N ASP A 3 -5.86 -30.95 -0.93
CA ASP A 3 -5.70 -29.51 -0.87
C ASP A 3 -4.35 -29.13 -1.49
N GLN A 4 -4.37 -28.17 -2.41
CA GLN A 4 -3.31 -27.21 -2.73
C GLN A 4 -3.65 -26.58 -4.08
N GLN A 5 -4.64 -25.69 -4.06
CA GLN A 5 -4.74 -24.62 -5.05
C GLN A 5 -3.51 -23.71 -4.86
N HIS A 6 -2.33 -24.15 -5.29
CA HIS A 6 -1.21 -23.26 -5.49
C HIS A 6 -1.56 -22.40 -6.70
N CYS A 7 -2.15 -21.24 -6.45
CA CYS A 7 -2.22 -20.15 -7.43
C CYS A 7 -0.79 -19.57 -7.50
N PRO A 8 0.04 -19.89 -8.51
CA PRO A 8 1.50 -19.70 -8.48
C PRO A 8 1.95 -18.23 -8.69
N GLY A 9 1.19 -17.24 -8.20
CA GLY A 9 1.36 -15.84 -8.55
C GLY A 9 1.36 -14.85 -7.40
N PHE A 10 1.22 -15.29 -6.14
CA PHE A 10 1.05 -14.40 -4.99
C PHE A 10 2.20 -14.47 -3.98
N GLU A 11 3.38 -14.94 -4.38
CA GLU A 11 4.55 -15.01 -3.48
C GLU A 11 5.68 -14.06 -3.89
N SER A 12 5.52 -13.31 -4.99
CA SER A 12 6.57 -12.40 -5.51
C SER A 12 6.65 -11.06 -4.78
N ASN A 13 5.68 -10.69 -3.95
CA ASN A 13 5.68 -9.42 -3.21
C ASN A 13 6.15 -9.58 -1.74
N LYS A 14 6.65 -10.76 -1.36
CA LYS A 14 6.98 -11.15 0.04
C LYS A 14 8.08 -10.29 0.72
N SER A 15 8.73 -9.38 -0.01
CA SER A 15 9.85 -8.57 0.50
C SER A 15 9.54 -7.08 0.68
N LEU A 16 8.36 -6.59 0.29
CA LEU A 16 8.00 -5.19 0.50
C LEU A 16 7.26 -5.05 1.82
N SER A 17 7.82 -4.25 2.75
CA SER A 17 7.12 -3.94 4.00
C SER A 17 5.91 -3.07 3.71
N GLU A 18 4.75 -3.47 4.25
CA GLU A 18 3.52 -2.69 4.21
C GLU A 18 3.66 -1.49 5.15
N VAL A 19 3.37 -0.30 4.63
CA VAL A 19 3.37 0.96 5.37
C VAL A 19 1.99 1.59 5.26
N ILE A 20 1.46 2.01 6.41
CA ILE A 20 0.17 2.69 6.46
C ILE A 20 0.41 4.17 6.25
N VAL A 21 -0.28 4.75 5.26
CA VAL A 21 -0.26 6.19 5.01
C VAL A 21 -1.65 6.77 5.12
N LYS A 22 -1.76 7.96 5.71
CA LYS A 22 -3.02 8.67 5.90
C LYS A 22 -3.15 9.79 4.89
N CYS A 23 -4.21 9.79 4.09
CA CYS A 23 -4.44 10.86 3.14
C CYS A 23 -4.70 12.20 3.87
N PRO A 24 -3.93 13.26 3.61
CA PRO A 24 -4.12 14.56 4.27
C PRO A 24 -5.40 15.28 3.83
N GLU A 25 -5.95 14.92 2.67
CA GLU A 25 -7.13 15.57 2.08
C GLU A 25 -8.44 15.06 2.67
N CYS A 26 -8.56 13.73 2.83
CA CYS A 26 -9.79 13.09 3.30
C CYS A 26 -9.63 12.33 4.62
N GLY A 27 -8.40 12.19 5.13
CA GLY A 27 -8.10 11.45 6.36
C GLY A 27 -8.14 9.93 6.22
N LYS A 28 -8.32 9.40 5.00
CA LYS A 28 -8.41 7.95 4.77
C LYS A 28 -7.05 7.28 4.87
N GLU A 29 -6.97 6.23 5.66
CA GLU A 29 -5.79 5.38 5.79
C GLU A 29 -5.76 4.35 4.67
N GLN A 30 -4.58 4.13 4.09
CA GLN A 30 -4.36 3.09 3.11
C GLN A 30 -2.98 2.47 3.30
N ASP A 31 -2.95 1.16 3.14
CA ASP A 31 -1.76 0.34 2.95
C ASP A 31 -1.10 0.67 1.60
N ILE A 32 0.19 0.98 1.67
CA ILE A 32 1.10 1.01 0.53
C ILE A 32 2.32 0.16 0.82
N PHE A 33 3.09 -0.12 -0.20
CA PHE A 33 4.37 -0.80 -0.03
C PHE A 33 5.52 0.19 0.17
N SER A 34 6.58 -0.26 0.83
CA SER A 34 7.80 0.53 1.04
C SER A 34 8.46 1.05 -0.25
N ASP A 35 8.26 0.41 -1.40
CA ASP A 35 8.73 0.91 -2.71
C ASP A 35 7.93 2.12 -3.23
N GLU A 36 6.67 2.25 -2.79
CA GLU A 36 5.81 3.40 -3.11
C GLU A 36 6.02 4.55 -2.11
N LEU A 37 6.75 4.31 -1.03
CA LEU A 37 7.11 5.30 -0.03
C LEU A 37 8.16 6.26 -0.64
N GLY A 38 7.77 7.53 -0.83
CA GLY A 38 8.59 8.55 -1.51
C GLY A 38 8.13 8.89 -2.91
N LYS A 39 7.01 8.32 -3.37
CA LYS A 39 6.35 8.68 -4.62
C LYS A 39 4.99 9.34 -4.33
N GLN A 40 4.52 10.16 -5.26
CA GLN A 40 3.12 10.63 -5.23
C GLN A 40 2.20 9.45 -5.53
N ILE A 41 1.39 9.08 -4.56
CA ILE A 41 0.39 8.02 -4.70
C ILE A 41 -1.01 8.65 -4.78
N LYS A 42 -1.93 7.92 -5.42
CA LYS A 42 -3.33 8.32 -5.47
C LYS A 42 -4.08 7.77 -4.27
N CYS A 43 -4.88 8.60 -3.61
CA CYS A 43 -5.75 8.16 -2.52
C CYS A 43 -6.88 7.24 -3.05
N LYS A 44 -7.02 6.04 -2.47
CA LYS A 44 -8.18 5.13 -2.70
C LYS A 44 -9.53 5.68 -2.20
N GLY A 45 -9.54 6.84 -1.53
CA GLY A 45 -10.75 7.51 -1.01
C GLY A 45 -11.17 8.69 -1.87
N CYS A 46 -10.37 9.76 -1.85
CA CYS A 46 -10.69 11.01 -2.55
C CYS A 46 -10.07 11.12 -3.94
N SER A 47 -9.25 10.16 -4.38
CA SER A 47 -8.51 10.23 -5.65
C SER A 47 -7.48 11.38 -5.77
N SER A 48 -7.20 12.13 -4.69
CA SER A 48 -6.12 13.13 -4.66
C SER A 48 -4.74 12.46 -4.73
N LEU A 49 -3.79 13.12 -5.38
CA LEU A 49 -2.38 12.73 -5.41
C LEU A 49 -1.65 13.36 -4.22
N PHE A 50 -0.97 12.56 -3.41
CA PHE A 50 -0.21 13.05 -2.25
C PHE A 50 1.07 12.26 -2.03
N ASP A 51 2.04 12.89 -1.38
CA ASP A 51 3.32 12.27 -1.03
C ASP A 51 3.18 11.30 0.13
N SER A 52 3.51 10.03 -0.12
CA SER A 52 3.44 8.95 0.86
C SER A 52 4.43 9.10 2.02
N THR A 53 5.62 9.68 1.80
CA THR A 53 6.66 9.84 2.85
C THR A 53 6.26 10.80 3.96
N ALA A 54 5.60 11.91 3.60
CA ALA A 54 5.20 12.94 4.56
C ALA A 54 4.00 12.50 5.42
N ASN A 55 3.27 11.48 4.98
CA ASN A 55 1.98 11.06 5.52
C ASN A 55 1.99 9.63 6.10
N LYS A 56 3.18 9.09 6.39
CA LYS A 56 3.31 7.80 7.08
C LYS A 56 2.74 7.91 8.50
N VAL A 57 1.93 6.93 8.89
CA VAL A 57 1.48 6.75 10.26
C VAL A 57 2.49 5.80 10.92
N GLU A 58 3.31 6.33 11.83
CA GLU A 58 4.24 5.53 12.65
C GLU A 58 3.48 4.84 13.80
#